data_AF-A0A8S3EY99-F1
#
_entry.id   AF-A0A8S3EY99-F1
#
_cell.length_a   1.000
_cell.length_b   1.000
_cell.length_c   1.000
_cell.angle_alpha   90.00
_cell.angle_beta   90.00
_cell.angle_gamma   90.00
#
_symmetry.space_group_name_H-M   'P 1'
#
loop_
_entity.id
_entity.type
_entity.pdbx_description
1 polymer ?
#
loop_
_entity_poly.entity_id
_entity_poly.type
_entity_poly.pdbx_seq_one_letter_code
_entity_poly.pdbx_strand_id
1 'polypeptide(L)'
;VSAEWNREAEIKFNTAIVHSLSIPTQWDESNGVYLGFDGHVHTKPDYMEHIYTDLSIWDIFRTQIPFIIFHDSQRANDIIHSIMLNVEQGGDLPKWPFANIYTNCMIGSHADIMLSDMIMKREHNIHLNMTQVIEALRKVANQVQKHDSRFDPPTYIKYQYVPYDMDSESASQTL
;
A
#
# COMPACT_ATOMS: atom_id res chain seq x y z
N VAL A 1 -0.66 14.68 19.39
CA VAL A 1 -1.94 15.43 19.48
C VAL A 1 -2.19 15.74 20.94
N SER A 2 -2.30 17.02 21.32
CA SER A 2 -2.69 17.43 22.68
C SER A 2 -4.09 18.01 22.65
N ALA A 3 -4.93 17.59 23.58
CA ALA A 3 -6.25 18.16 23.84
C ALA A 3 -6.64 17.90 25.30
N GLU A 4 -7.67 18.59 25.79
CA GLU A 4 -8.21 18.36 27.13
C GLU A 4 -9.16 17.16 27.11
N TRP A 5 -8.71 16.06 27.69
CA TRP A 5 -9.46 14.80 27.76
C TRP A 5 -9.79 14.47 29.21
N ASN A 6 -10.91 13.78 29.43
CA ASN A 6 -11.04 12.98 30.64
C ASN A 6 -10.16 11.72 30.52
N ARG A 7 -9.84 11.10 31.66
CA ARG A 7 -8.93 9.95 31.73
C ARG A 7 -9.35 8.78 30.83
N GLU A 8 -10.65 8.50 30.71
CA GLU A 8 -11.14 7.38 29.90
C GLU A 8 -10.93 7.64 28.40
N ALA A 9 -11.26 8.85 27.95
CA ALA A 9 -11.06 9.25 26.56
C ALA A 9 -9.57 9.27 26.19
N GLU A 10 -8.71 9.75 27.09
CA GLU A 10 -7.25 9.74 26.92
C GLU A 10 -6.70 8.31 26.74
N ILE A 11 -7.15 7.36 27.57
CA ILE A 11 -6.74 5.95 27.45
C ILE A 11 -7.18 5.37 26.11
N LYS A 12 -8.44 5.57 25.70
CA LYS A 12 -8.96 5.05 24.42
C LYS A 12 -8.20 5.64 23.23
N PHE A 13 -7.99 6.95 23.24
CA PHE A 13 -7.27 7.65 22.18
C PHE A 13 -5.83 7.15 22.08
N ASN A 14 -5.06 7.15 23.17
CA ASN A 14 -3.67 6.72 23.15
C ASN A 14 -3.52 5.23 22.79
N THR A 15 -4.44 4.38 23.24
CA THR A 15 -4.46 2.96 22.84
C THR A 15 -4.69 2.81 21.34
N ALA A 16 -5.62 3.57 20.76
CA ALA A 16 -5.87 3.55 19.33
C ALA A 16 -4.66 4.06 18.52
N ILE A 17 -3.94 5.08 19.01
CA ILE A 17 -2.70 5.57 18.39
C ILE A 17 -1.62 4.48 18.42
N VAL A 18 -1.41 3.81 19.55
CA VAL A 18 -0.44 2.70 19.66
C VAL A 18 -0.76 1.60 18.65
N HIS A 19 -2.02 1.16 18.57
CA HIS A 19 -2.42 0.14 17.61
C HIS A 19 -2.23 0.60 16.16
N SER A 20 -2.55 1.86 15.84
CA SER A 20 -2.42 2.43 14.49
C SER A 20 -0.98 2.63 14.04
N LEU A 21 -0.01 2.63 14.97
CA LEU A 21 1.41 2.80 14.65
C LEU A 21 2.22 1.49 14.78
N SER A 22 1.59 0.41 15.26
CA SER A 22 2.25 -0.89 15.44
C SER A 22 2.54 -1.60 14.11
N ILE A 23 1.79 -1.29 13.06
CA ILE A 23 1.99 -1.74 11.68
C ILE A 23 1.90 -0.50 10.76
N PRO A 24 2.50 -0.50 9.54
CA PRO A 24 3.28 -1.57 8.89
C PRO A 24 4.62 -1.89 9.58
N THR A 25 5.14 -3.11 9.37
CA THR A 25 6.36 -3.62 10.03
C THR A 25 7.61 -3.26 9.24
N GLN A 26 8.69 -2.90 9.93
CA GLN A 26 10.03 -2.75 9.33
C GLN A 26 10.53 -4.12 8.84
N TRP A 27 11.05 -4.18 7.62
CA TRP A 27 11.47 -5.40 6.93
C TRP A 27 12.96 -5.45 6.61
N ASP A 28 13.67 -4.32 6.71
CA ASP A 28 15.12 -4.26 6.57
C ASP A 28 15.85 -4.51 7.88
N GLU A 29 16.99 -5.19 7.75
CA GLU A 29 17.96 -5.44 8.82
C GLU A 29 18.71 -4.15 9.22
N SER A 30 19.48 -4.19 10.31
CA SER A 30 20.21 -3.02 10.82
C SER A 30 21.21 -2.40 9.82
N ASN A 31 21.63 -3.16 8.80
CA ASN A 31 22.51 -2.71 7.73
C ASN A 31 21.74 -2.31 6.44
N GLY A 32 20.41 -2.21 6.49
CA GLY A 32 19.54 -1.83 5.38
C GLY A 32 19.28 -2.94 4.35
N VAL A 33 19.70 -4.17 4.63
CA VAL A 33 19.50 -5.32 3.75
C VAL A 33 18.12 -5.94 3.99
N TYR A 34 17.43 -6.37 2.94
CA TYR A 34 16.12 -7.01 3.01
C TYR A 34 15.95 -8.06 1.91
N LEU A 35 15.00 -8.99 2.11
CA LEU A 35 14.61 -9.96 1.09
C LEU A 35 13.49 -9.38 0.21
N GLY A 36 13.74 -9.28 -1.09
CA GLY A 36 12.82 -8.72 -2.07
C GLY A 36 11.79 -9.72 -2.60
N PHE A 37 10.83 -9.20 -3.36
CA PHE A 37 9.73 -9.96 -3.96
C PHE A 37 10.16 -10.92 -5.08
N ASP A 38 11.35 -10.69 -5.63
CA ASP A 38 12.02 -11.56 -6.59
C ASP A 38 12.79 -12.71 -5.93
N GLY A 39 12.79 -12.78 -4.59
CA GLY A 39 13.51 -13.78 -3.81
C GLY A 39 15.01 -13.51 -3.67
N HIS A 40 15.48 -12.34 -4.10
CA HIS A 40 16.88 -11.92 -3.92
C HIS A 40 17.04 -10.97 -2.75
N VAL A 41 18.27 -10.91 -2.25
CA VAL A 41 18.66 -9.97 -1.19
C VAL A 41 18.99 -8.63 -1.83
N HIS A 42 18.36 -7.56 -1.35
CA HIS A 42 18.54 -6.19 -1.81
C HIS A 42 19.02 -5.29 -0.66
N THR A 43 19.57 -4.13 -1.01
CA THR A 43 19.88 -3.06 -0.05
C THR A 43 18.93 -1.90 -0.29
N LYS A 44 18.34 -1.35 0.76
CA LYS A 44 17.42 -0.20 0.64
C LYS A 44 18.15 1.02 0.05
N PRO A 45 17.48 1.83 -0.79
CA PRO A 45 18.03 3.09 -1.27
C PRO A 45 18.42 4.04 -0.14
N ASP A 46 19.46 4.86 -0.35
CA ASP A 46 19.99 5.78 0.67
C ASP A 46 18.97 6.84 1.15
N TYR A 47 17.96 7.15 0.33
CA TYR A 47 16.91 8.12 0.67
C TYR A 47 15.77 7.52 1.52
N MET A 48 15.76 6.20 1.75
CA MET A 48 14.78 5.53 2.60
C MET A 48 15.37 5.28 3.99
N GLU A 49 14.60 5.53 5.05
CA GLU A 49 15.03 5.12 6.40
C GLU A 49 14.83 3.62 6.59
N HIS A 50 13.68 3.09 6.16
CA HIS A 50 13.29 1.69 6.32
C HIS A 50 12.54 1.12 5.12
N ILE A 51 12.55 -0.20 4.98
CA ILE A 51 11.63 -0.95 4.12
C ILE A 51 10.45 -1.41 4.96
N TYR A 52 9.23 -1.30 4.44
CA TYR A 52 8.02 -1.70 5.15
C TYR A 52 7.28 -2.84 4.44
N THR A 53 6.72 -3.75 5.23
CA THR A 53 5.85 -4.85 4.79
C THR A 53 4.63 -5.00 5.72
N ASP A 54 3.87 -6.09 5.56
CA ASP A 54 2.63 -6.38 6.30
C ASP A 54 1.57 -5.31 6.08
N LEU A 55 1.39 -4.94 4.81
CA LEU A 55 0.48 -3.88 4.42
C LEU A 55 -0.90 -4.47 4.18
N SER A 56 -1.83 -4.26 5.11
CA SER A 56 -3.24 -4.59 4.88
C SER A 56 -3.91 -3.57 3.97
N ILE A 57 -3.47 -3.47 2.71
CA ILE A 57 -3.76 -2.32 1.84
C ILE A 57 -5.26 -2.12 1.65
N TRP A 58 -6.07 -3.19 1.58
CA TRP A 58 -7.53 -3.07 1.57
C TRP A 58 -8.06 -2.36 2.80
N ASP A 59 -7.49 -2.47 3.99
CA ASP A 59 -7.96 -1.77 5.20
C ASP A 59 -7.33 -0.38 5.35
N ILE A 60 -5.99 -0.33 5.27
CA ILE A 60 -5.20 0.80 5.77
C ILE A 60 -5.30 2.04 4.88
N PHE A 61 -5.67 1.88 3.60
CA PHE A 61 -5.84 3.01 2.68
C PHE A 61 -6.94 3.99 3.13
N ARG A 62 -7.92 3.51 3.90
CA ARG A 62 -9.12 4.28 4.26
C ARG A 62 -8.84 5.36 5.29
N THR A 63 -8.01 5.06 6.29
CA THR A 63 -7.80 5.94 7.45
C THR A 63 -6.37 5.92 7.99
N GLN A 64 -5.75 4.74 8.09
CA GLN A 64 -4.42 4.62 8.70
C GLN A 64 -3.34 5.29 7.87
N ILE A 65 -3.29 5.04 6.55
CA ILE A 65 -2.31 5.69 5.67
C ILE A 65 -2.54 7.20 5.60
N PRO A 66 -3.78 7.71 5.37
CA PRO A 66 -4.05 9.14 5.51
C PRO A 66 -3.57 9.73 6.84
N PHE A 67 -3.75 9.02 7.95
CA PHE A 67 -3.25 9.44 9.26
C PHE A 67 -1.71 9.47 9.32
N ILE A 68 -1.04 8.41 8.86
CA ILE A 68 0.43 8.32 8.84
C ILE A 68 1.03 9.43 7.98
N ILE A 69 0.44 9.75 6.82
CA ILE A 69 0.87 10.87 5.96
C ILE A 69 0.98 12.18 6.76
N PHE A 70 0.00 12.48 7.62
CA PHE A 70 0.02 13.70 8.44
C PHE A 70 0.84 13.58 9.72
N HIS A 71 0.93 12.38 10.29
CA HIS A 71 1.55 12.14 11.59
C HIS A 71 3.07 11.93 11.50
N ASP A 72 3.49 11.20 10.47
CA ASP A 72 4.86 10.72 10.26
C ASP A 72 5.10 10.60 8.74
N SER A 73 5.35 11.74 8.10
CA SER A 73 5.51 11.83 6.65
C SER A 73 6.72 11.07 6.13
N GLN A 74 7.78 10.90 6.95
CA GLN A 74 8.93 10.09 6.59
C GLN A 74 8.57 8.60 6.51
N ARG A 75 7.85 8.08 7.52
CA ARG A 75 7.33 6.70 7.46
C ARG A 75 6.36 6.51 6.31
N ALA A 76 5.50 7.50 6.01
CA ALA A 76 4.63 7.46 4.84
C ALA A 76 5.43 7.36 3.53
N ASN A 77 6.48 8.16 3.39
CA ASN A 77 7.39 8.11 2.24
C ASN A 77 8.00 6.72 2.07
N ASP A 78 8.55 6.15 3.14
CA ASP A 78 9.17 4.82 3.10
C ASP A 78 8.17 3.71 2.75
N ILE A 79 6.95 3.76 3.28
CA ILE A 79 5.87 2.82 2.94
C ILE A 79 5.57 2.88 1.44
N ILE A 80 5.43 4.08 0.88
CA ILE A 80 5.12 4.26 -0.54
C ILE A 80 6.27 3.80 -1.45
N HIS A 81 7.51 4.06 -1.09
CA HIS A 81 8.65 3.54 -1.83
C HIS A 81 8.77 2.02 -1.70
N SER A 82 8.45 1.44 -0.54
CA SER A 82 8.39 -0.02 -0.36
C SER A 82 7.37 -0.66 -1.30
N ILE A 83 6.20 -0.04 -1.51
CA ILE A 83 5.21 -0.50 -2.50
C ILE A 83 5.81 -0.47 -3.92
N MET A 84 6.56 0.57 -4.28
CA MET A 84 7.17 0.67 -5.61
C MET A 84 8.34 -0.31 -5.81
N LEU A 85 9.12 -0.59 -4.77
CA LEU A 85 10.13 -1.66 -4.79
C LEU A 85 9.48 -3.03 -4.99
N ASN A 86 8.33 -3.28 -4.35
CA ASN A 86 7.56 -4.50 -4.58
C ASN A 86 7.08 -4.61 -6.04
N VAL A 87 6.68 -3.49 -6.67
CA VAL A 87 6.34 -3.46 -8.10
C VAL A 87 7.56 -3.74 -8.98
N GLU A 88 8.70 -3.14 -8.68
CA GLU A 88 9.93 -3.35 -9.45
C GLU A 88 10.39 -4.81 -9.41
N GLN A 89 10.33 -5.43 -8.23
CA GLN A 89 10.84 -6.78 -7.99
C GLN A 89 9.82 -7.88 -8.32
N GLY A 90 8.56 -7.66 -7.94
CA GLY A 90 7.48 -8.65 -8.10
C GLY A 90 6.61 -8.43 -9.34
N GLY A 91 6.71 -7.26 -9.98
CA GLY A 91 6.06 -6.93 -11.25
C GLY A 91 4.64 -6.36 -11.15
N ASP A 92 3.95 -6.58 -10.03
CA ASP A 92 2.54 -6.20 -9.84
C ASP A 92 2.36 -5.28 -8.62
N LEU A 93 1.37 -4.41 -8.69
CA LEU A 93 0.98 -3.55 -7.57
C LEU A 93 0.31 -4.41 -6.49
N PRO A 94 0.87 -4.49 -5.27
CA PRO A 94 0.40 -5.44 -4.27
C PRO A 94 -0.93 -4.99 -3.63
N LYS A 95 -1.85 -5.92 -3.33
CA LYS A 95 -3.04 -5.63 -2.50
C LYS A 95 -2.93 -6.02 -1.03
N TRP A 96 -2.03 -6.95 -0.71
CA TRP A 96 -1.80 -7.41 0.65
C TRP A 96 -0.44 -8.10 0.76
N PRO A 97 0.66 -7.34 0.67
CA PRO A 97 1.99 -7.90 0.82
C PRO A 97 2.24 -8.28 2.28
N PHE A 98 2.83 -9.46 2.48
CA PHE A 98 3.29 -9.97 3.78
C PHE A 98 4.71 -10.48 3.59
N ALA A 99 5.65 -10.03 4.44
CA ALA A 99 7.07 -10.25 4.20
C ALA A 99 7.46 -9.88 2.76
N ASN A 100 7.91 -10.85 1.96
CA ASN A 100 8.33 -10.66 0.56
C ASN A 100 7.41 -11.36 -0.46
N ILE A 101 6.15 -11.64 -0.09
CA ILE A 101 5.21 -12.38 -0.95
C ILE A 101 3.90 -11.62 -1.19
N TYR A 102 3.28 -11.94 -2.33
CA TYR A 102 1.89 -11.60 -2.61
C TYR A 102 0.95 -12.64 -1.97
N THR A 103 0.23 -12.26 -0.92
CA THR A 103 -0.79 -13.16 -0.33
C THR A 103 -2.08 -13.19 -1.15
N ASN A 104 -2.31 -12.15 -1.95
CA ASN A 104 -3.55 -11.91 -2.66
C ASN A 104 -4.81 -11.96 -1.75
N CYS A 105 -4.73 -11.44 -0.52
CA CYS A 105 -5.87 -11.28 0.39
C CYS A 105 -6.77 -10.05 0.06
N MET A 106 -8.09 -10.18 0.21
CA MET A 106 -9.13 -9.16 -0.08
C MET A 106 -9.30 -8.84 -1.57
N ILE A 107 -9.91 -7.71 -1.94
CA ILE A 107 -10.18 -7.30 -3.33
C ILE A 107 -9.57 -5.92 -3.61
N GLY A 108 -9.62 -5.48 -4.87
CA GLY A 108 -9.36 -4.10 -5.25
C GLY A 108 -7.88 -3.69 -5.27
N SER A 109 -7.60 -2.62 -6.01
CA SER A 109 -6.25 -2.16 -6.33
C SER A 109 -5.72 -1.06 -5.42
N HIS A 110 -6.16 -0.98 -4.16
CA HIS A 110 -6.07 0.21 -3.28
C HIS A 110 -4.67 0.81 -3.00
N ALA A 111 -3.59 0.13 -3.39
CA ALA A 111 -2.26 0.72 -3.45
C ALA A 111 -2.21 1.91 -4.44
N ASP A 112 -3.07 1.90 -5.46
CA ASP A 112 -3.24 3.01 -6.41
C ASP A 112 -3.75 4.29 -5.72
N ILE A 113 -4.70 4.15 -4.80
CA ILE A 113 -5.23 5.23 -3.98
C ILE A 113 -4.14 5.75 -3.06
N MET A 114 -3.40 4.87 -2.38
CA MET A 114 -2.30 5.28 -1.48
C MET A 114 -1.22 6.07 -2.23
N LEU A 115 -0.79 5.58 -3.40
CA LEU A 115 0.16 6.27 -4.28
C LEU A 115 -0.39 7.64 -4.70
N SER A 116 -1.63 7.68 -5.18
CA SER A 116 -2.26 8.91 -5.65
C SER A 116 -2.40 9.94 -4.53
N ASP A 117 -2.79 9.50 -3.33
CA ASP A 117 -2.97 10.36 -2.16
C ASP A 117 -1.67 11.03 -1.74
N MET A 118 -0.57 10.26 -1.67
CA MET A 118 0.76 10.79 -1.34
C MET A 118 1.25 11.79 -2.40
N ILE A 119 1.08 11.47 -3.68
CA ILE A 119 1.52 12.32 -4.80
C ILE A 119 0.72 13.63 -4.83
N MET A 120 -0.60 13.57 -4.63
CA MET A 120 -1.48 14.75 -4.68
C MET A 120 -1.29 15.68 -3.50
N LYS A 121 -1.02 15.14 -2.30
CA LYS A 121 -0.75 15.95 -1.10
C LYS A 121 0.62 16.65 -1.14
N ARG A 122 1.47 16.31 -2.12
CA ARG A 122 2.79 16.95 -2.34
C ARG A 122 3.62 17.01 -1.07
N GLU A 123 3.50 16.02 -0.19
CA GLU A 123 4.39 15.93 0.95
C GLU A 123 5.83 15.89 0.42
N HIS A 124 6.67 16.77 0.97
CA HIS A 124 7.98 17.10 0.41
C HIS A 124 8.89 15.84 0.33
N ASN A 125 9.76 15.78 -0.70
CA ASN A 125 10.82 14.76 -0.91
C ASN A 125 10.39 13.37 -1.39
N ILE A 126 9.40 13.30 -2.27
CA ILE A 126 9.06 12.04 -2.93
C ILE A 126 10.08 11.78 -4.06
N HIS A 127 11.04 10.89 -3.83
CA HIS A 127 12.01 10.38 -4.83
C HIS A 127 11.37 9.37 -5.81
N LEU A 128 10.06 9.50 -6.08
CA LEU A 128 9.36 8.60 -6.99
C LEU A 128 9.67 8.92 -8.43
N ASN A 129 10.01 7.87 -9.18
CA ASN A 129 9.99 7.92 -10.63
C ASN A 129 8.55 7.92 -11.13
N MET A 130 8.03 9.11 -11.45
CA MET A 130 6.64 9.29 -11.89
C MET A 130 6.29 8.46 -13.14
N THR A 131 7.26 8.15 -14.00
CA THR A 131 7.03 7.27 -15.16
C THR A 131 6.70 5.86 -14.70
N GLN A 132 7.52 5.29 -13.80
CA GLN A 132 7.28 3.96 -13.24
C GLN A 132 5.96 3.88 -12.46
N VAL A 133 5.63 4.93 -11.70
CA VAL A 133 4.34 5.02 -10.99
C VAL A 133 3.18 4.98 -11.99
N ILE A 134 3.18 5.84 -13.00
CA ILE A 134 2.09 5.89 -13.99
C ILE A 134 1.98 4.57 -14.76
N GLU A 135 3.11 3.95 -15.10
CA GLU A 135 3.13 2.63 -15.74
C GLU A 135 2.48 1.58 -14.85
N ALA A 136 2.83 1.51 -13.56
CA ALA A 136 2.25 0.58 -12.60
C ALA A 136 0.72 0.79 -12.46
N LEU A 137 0.28 2.05 -12.31
CA LEU A 137 -1.13 2.42 -12.21
C LEU A 137 -1.91 2.04 -13.48
N ARG A 138 -1.34 2.28 -14.66
CA ARG A 138 -1.97 1.90 -15.93
C ARG A 138 -2.01 0.38 -16.10
N LYS A 139 -0.96 -0.32 -15.69
CA LYS A 139 -0.87 -1.79 -15.77
C LYS A 139 -2.01 -2.41 -14.96
N VAL A 140 -2.14 -2.06 -13.66
CA VAL A 140 -3.20 -2.61 -12.79
C VAL A 140 -4.62 -2.23 -13.25
N ALA A 141 -4.80 -1.05 -13.85
CA ALA A 141 -6.11 -0.60 -14.31
C ALA A 141 -6.58 -1.23 -15.63
N ASN A 142 -5.68 -1.74 -16.47
CA ASN A 142 -5.99 -2.12 -17.85
C ASN A 142 -5.58 -3.54 -18.26
N GLN A 143 -4.78 -4.23 -17.44
CA GLN A 143 -4.19 -5.52 -17.81
C GLN A 143 -4.47 -6.56 -16.74
N VAL A 144 -4.68 -7.80 -17.17
CA VAL A 144 -4.72 -8.96 -16.28
C VAL A 144 -3.32 -9.15 -15.68
N GLN A 145 -3.26 -9.24 -14.37
CA GLN A 145 -2.01 -9.41 -13.62
C GLN A 145 -1.91 -10.83 -13.04
N LYS A 146 -0.70 -11.27 -12.74
CA LYS A 146 -0.49 -12.57 -12.09
C LYS A 146 -0.94 -12.52 -10.64
N HIS A 147 -0.57 -11.44 -9.94
CA HIS A 147 -0.97 -11.17 -8.57
C HIS A 147 -2.11 -10.17 -8.60
N ASP A 148 -3.29 -10.68 -8.96
CA ASP A 148 -4.41 -9.83 -9.35
C ASP A 148 -4.97 -9.02 -8.17
N SER A 149 -4.88 -7.70 -8.32
CA SER A 149 -5.47 -6.71 -7.44
C SER A 149 -6.79 -6.16 -8.00
N ARG A 150 -7.11 -6.37 -9.28
CA ARG A 150 -8.38 -5.93 -9.90
C ARG A 150 -8.87 -7.01 -10.84
N PHE A 151 -9.95 -7.70 -10.45
CA PHE A 151 -10.51 -8.78 -11.24
C PHE A 151 -10.74 -8.39 -12.71
N ASP A 152 -10.06 -9.11 -13.59
CA ASP A 152 -10.18 -9.07 -15.05
C ASP A 152 -10.52 -7.68 -15.61
N PRO A 153 -9.55 -6.73 -15.63
CA PRO A 153 -9.83 -5.36 -16.05
C PRO A 153 -10.45 -5.25 -17.46
N PRO A 154 -10.08 -6.06 -18.47
CA PRO A 154 -10.78 -6.10 -19.76
C PRO A 154 -12.29 -6.34 -19.66
N THR A 155 -12.73 -7.23 -18.77
CA THR A 155 -14.17 -7.44 -18.52
C THR A 155 -14.80 -6.21 -17.93
N TYR A 156 -14.21 -5.65 -16.88
CA TYR A 156 -14.75 -4.43 -16.27
C TYR A 156 -14.83 -3.29 -17.29
N ILE A 157 -13.80 -3.10 -18.12
CA ILE A 157 -13.79 -2.08 -19.18
C ILE A 157 -14.90 -2.34 -20.21
N LYS A 158 -15.16 -3.60 -20.57
CA LYS A 158 -16.20 -3.94 -21.54
C LYS A 158 -17.61 -3.75 -20.98
N TYR A 159 -17.87 -4.22 -19.77
CA TYR A 159 -19.22 -4.27 -19.19
C TYR A 159 -19.54 -3.09 -18.28
N GLN A 160 -18.53 -2.36 -17.81
CA GLN A 160 -18.61 -1.28 -16.82
C GLN A 160 -19.04 -1.75 -15.41
N TYR A 161 -18.94 -3.04 -15.16
CA TYR A 161 -19.10 -3.70 -13.86
C TYR A 161 -18.46 -5.09 -13.92
N VAL A 162 -18.24 -5.71 -12.76
CA VAL A 162 -17.86 -7.12 -12.66
C VAL A 162 -19.14 -7.98 -12.64
N PRO A 163 -19.37 -8.88 -13.59
CA PRO A 163 -20.54 -9.76 -13.58
C PRO A 163 -20.52 -10.79 -12.44
N TYR A 164 -21.64 -10.98 -11.76
CA TYR A 164 -21.76 -11.91 -10.62
C TYR A 164 -21.53 -13.38 -10.98
N ASP A 165 -21.88 -13.76 -12.21
CA ASP A 165 -21.63 -15.09 -12.75
C ASP A 165 -20.14 -15.39 -12.97
N MET A 166 -19.28 -14.37 -12.93
CA MET A 166 -17.82 -14.53 -13.02
C MET A 166 -17.11 -14.38 -11.68
N ASP A 167 -17.63 -13.56 -10.77
CA ASP A 167 -17.07 -13.38 -9.43
C ASP A 167 -18.14 -13.09 -8.38
N SER A 168 -18.15 -13.85 -7.28
CA SER A 168 -19.15 -13.72 -6.21
C SER A 168 -19.03 -12.42 -5.41
N GLU A 169 -17.87 -11.74 -5.45
CA GLU A 169 -17.61 -10.44 -4.82
C GLU A 169 -17.83 -9.28 -5.82
N SER A 170 -18.35 -9.57 -7.03
CA SER A 170 -18.64 -8.65 -8.13
C SER A 170 -19.10 -7.25 -7.74
N ALA A 171 -20.12 -7.13 -6.88
CA ALA A 171 -20.64 -5.83 -6.47
C ALA A 171 -19.58 -5.02 -5.71
N SER A 172 -18.83 -5.65 -4.81
CA SER A 172 -17.74 -5.01 -4.06
C SER A 172 -16.52 -4.72 -4.93
N GLN A 173 -16.24 -5.53 -5.96
CA GLN A 173 -15.16 -5.28 -6.91
C GLN A 173 -15.50 -4.17 -7.92
N THR A 174 -16.78 -3.94 -8.17
CA THR A 174 -17.27 -2.89 -9.06
C THR A 174 -17.18 -1.50 -8.42
N LEU A 175 -17.37 -1.41 -7.11
CA LEU A 175 -17.31 -0.17 -6.32
C LEU A 175 -15.88 0.21 -5.94
#